data_AF-A0A2V5QTU5-F1
#
_entry.id   AF-A0A2V5QTU5-F1
#
_cell.length_a   1.000
_cell.length_b   1.000
_cell.length_c   1.000
_cell.angle_alpha   90.00
_cell.angle_beta   90.00
_cell.angle_gamma   90.00
#
_symmetry.space_group_name_H-M   'P 1'
#
loop_
_entity.id
_entity.type
_entity.pdbx_description
1 polymer ?
#
loop_
_entity_poly.entity_id
_entity_poly.type
_entity_poly.pdbx_seq_one_letter_code
_entity_poly.pdbx_strand_id
1 'polypeptide(L)'
;MPGETLNAPAMSRSVPSVARTLPRCLLYSIFARIGGSGLDTDAFETLRASYRGGFLGKAIAYDNRQKEIPASLIRSLRWHPVRLISFLDRPYYYGAKKKYLDWIASRHLTTGRYDLFHSWSGDCLRSLKVAKRHGIPSVVEIPTWHRDGGKEKVRRPKIAAPTENISSFQRWKNRLLLQRKRFIEEYKLADLLLVLSQKAANTFRVRGFPEEKLFYLPRGVDVERFRPGKRPQKFRAVFAGALIKRKGIQHVLEAWHRLRLSDAELW
;
A
#
# COMPACT_ATOMS: atom_id res chain seq x y z
N MET A 1 3.65 42.78 -1.94
CA MET A 1 2.22 42.51 -1.70
C MET A 1 1.99 41.01 -1.93
N PRO A 2 1.94 40.17 -0.88
CA PRO A 2 1.77 38.73 -1.02
C PRO A 2 0.32 38.44 -1.42
N GLY A 3 0.15 37.87 -2.62
CA GLY A 3 -1.14 37.48 -3.17
C GLY A 3 -1.69 36.22 -2.51
N GLU A 4 -3.01 36.22 -2.35
CA GLU A 4 -3.83 35.31 -1.56
C GLU A 4 -3.62 33.82 -1.88
N THR A 5 -3.53 33.03 -0.81
CA THR A 5 -3.66 31.58 -0.84
C THR A 5 -5.03 31.17 -1.41
N LEU A 6 -5.03 30.43 -2.51
CA LEU A 6 -6.23 29.76 -3.00
C LEU A 6 -6.72 28.77 -1.94
N ASN A 7 -7.90 29.05 -1.40
CA ASN A 7 -8.59 28.23 -0.43
C ASN A 7 -8.79 26.81 -0.95
N ALA A 8 -8.48 25.82 -0.11
CA ALA A 8 -8.91 24.44 -0.32
C ALA A 8 -10.44 24.42 -0.50
N PRO A 9 -11.00 23.58 -1.39
CA PRO A 9 -12.45 23.45 -1.51
C PRO A 9 -13.04 23.15 -0.14
N ALA A 10 -14.13 23.85 0.21
CA ALA A 10 -14.77 23.73 1.51
C ALA A 10 -15.01 22.26 1.83
N MET A 11 -14.44 21.78 2.94
CA MET A 11 -14.79 20.49 3.51
C MET A 11 -16.29 20.51 3.82
N SER A 12 -17.12 19.91 2.97
CA SER A 12 -18.53 19.69 3.25
C SER A 12 -18.66 18.56 4.28
N ARG A 13 -18.32 18.90 5.52
CA ARG A 13 -18.63 18.29 6.81
C ARG A 13 -17.63 18.92 7.77
N SER A 14 -18.09 19.87 8.57
CA SER A 14 -17.47 20.17 9.85
C SER A 14 -17.49 18.86 10.64
N VAL A 15 -16.39 18.11 10.55
CA VAL A 15 -16.13 17.06 11.52
C VAL A 15 -16.06 17.82 12.85
N PRO A 16 -16.92 17.53 13.83
CA PRO A 16 -16.82 18.20 15.12
C PRO A 16 -15.37 18.13 15.57
N SER A 17 -14.92 19.21 16.23
CA SER A 17 -13.64 19.28 16.93
C SER A 17 -13.67 18.27 18.10
N VAL A 18 -13.70 16.98 17.77
CA VAL A 18 -13.36 15.91 18.68
C VAL A 18 -11.91 16.17 19.02
N ALA A 19 -11.60 16.38 20.30
CA ALA A 19 -10.24 16.43 20.78
C ALA A 19 -9.47 15.27 20.13
N ARG A 20 -8.56 15.60 19.20
CA ARG A 20 -7.89 14.59 18.39
C ARG A 20 -6.84 13.94 19.26
N THR A 21 -7.22 12.85 19.93
CA THR A 21 -6.27 12.04 20.69
C THR A 21 -5.44 11.26 19.69
N LEU A 22 -4.21 11.71 19.46
CA LEU A 22 -3.22 10.92 18.74
C LEU A 22 -2.91 9.65 19.54
N PRO A 23 -2.55 8.54 18.86
CA PRO A 23 -2.04 7.37 19.56
C PRO A 23 -0.77 7.75 20.33
N ARG A 24 -0.41 6.97 21.34
CA ARG A 24 0.84 7.13 22.10
C ARG A 24 1.98 6.37 21.46
N CYS A 25 1.69 5.22 20.83
CA CYS A 25 2.71 4.31 20.32
C CYS A 25 2.21 3.50 19.11
N LEU A 26 2.50 4.01 17.92
CA LEU A 26 2.21 3.36 16.65
C LEU A 26 3.22 2.24 16.32
N LEU A 27 2.70 1.07 15.96
CA LEU A 27 3.43 0.08 15.17
C LEU A 27 3.06 0.22 13.69
N TYR A 28 4.06 0.53 12.86
CA TYR A 28 3.92 0.56 11.41
C TYR A 28 4.62 -0.63 10.75
N SER A 29 4.00 -1.28 9.76
CA SER A 29 4.66 -2.32 8.97
C SER A 29 4.38 -2.22 7.48
N ILE A 30 5.42 -2.42 6.66
CA ILE A 30 5.30 -2.40 5.20
C ILE A 30 6.26 -3.39 4.53
N PHE A 31 5.80 -4.06 3.47
CA PHE A 31 6.65 -4.95 2.66
C PHE A 31 7.73 -4.22 1.84
N ALA A 32 7.57 -2.91 1.65
CA ALA A 32 8.46 -2.07 0.87
C ALA A 32 9.67 -1.62 1.70
N ARG A 33 10.42 -0.67 1.15
CA ARG A 33 11.48 0.06 1.86
C ARG A 33 10.90 1.35 2.42
N ILE A 34 11.68 2.05 3.24
CA ILE A 34 11.35 3.39 3.71
C ILE A 34 12.29 4.37 3.00
N GLY A 35 11.72 5.30 2.23
CA GLY A 35 12.46 6.29 1.46
C GLY A 35 12.88 5.77 0.08
N GLY A 36 12.72 6.60 -0.95
CA GLY A 36 12.94 6.22 -2.34
C GLY A 36 11.88 6.81 -3.25
N SER A 37 11.38 6.02 -4.21
CA SER A 37 10.32 6.39 -5.14
C SER A 37 9.10 5.48 -5.02
N GLY A 38 7.93 5.99 -5.43
CA GLY A 38 6.68 5.23 -5.41
C GLY A 38 6.27 4.85 -3.99
N LEU A 39 6.03 3.55 -3.77
CA LEU A 39 5.56 3.04 -2.48
C LEU A 39 6.52 3.34 -1.32
N ASP A 40 7.84 3.36 -1.61
CA ASP A 40 8.85 3.66 -0.60
C ASP A 40 8.73 5.12 -0.11
N THR A 41 8.27 6.05 -0.98
CA THR A 41 7.99 7.46 -0.64
C THR A 41 6.73 7.55 0.22
N ASP A 42 5.65 6.89 -0.19
CA ASP A 42 4.39 6.91 0.56
C ASP A 42 4.58 6.41 2.00
N ALA A 43 5.34 5.31 2.15
CA ALA A 43 5.69 4.76 3.44
C ALA A 43 6.48 5.74 4.31
N PHE A 44 7.44 6.44 3.69
CA PHE A 44 8.24 7.44 4.39
C PHE A 44 7.38 8.61 4.84
N GLU A 45 6.47 9.11 4.02
CA GLU A 45 5.59 10.23 4.37
C GLU A 45 4.65 9.89 5.52
N THR A 46 4.03 8.70 5.48
CA THR A 46 3.21 8.20 6.59
C THR A 46 4.02 8.09 7.89
N LEU A 47 5.24 7.54 7.81
CA LEU A 47 6.12 7.42 8.97
C LEU A 47 6.59 8.78 9.48
N ARG A 48 6.94 9.70 8.59
CA ARG A 48 7.37 11.06 8.90
C ARG A 48 6.29 11.82 9.65
N ALA A 49 5.03 11.70 9.22
CA ALA A 49 3.89 12.28 9.93
C ALA A 49 3.78 11.73 11.35
N SER A 50 3.91 10.41 11.54
CA SER A 50 3.85 9.81 12.89
C SER A 50 5.04 10.15 13.78
N TYR A 51 6.23 10.31 13.19
CA TYR A 51 7.44 10.68 13.91
C TYR A 51 7.37 12.14 14.37
N ARG A 52 7.04 13.07 13.46
CA ARG A 52 6.85 14.49 13.79
C ARG A 52 5.68 14.72 14.74
N GLY A 53 4.67 13.86 14.69
CA GLY A 53 3.56 13.85 15.65
C GLY A 53 3.92 13.28 17.03
N GLY A 54 5.14 12.75 17.22
CA GLY A 54 5.61 12.27 18.52
C GLY A 54 5.05 10.91 18.96
N PHE A 55 4.42 10.14 18.05
CA PHE A 55 3.74 8.88 18.41
C PHE A 55 4.27 7.65 17.66
N LEU A 56 5.32 7.78 16.85
CA LEU A 56 5.95 6.64 16.20
C LEU A 56 6.66 5.76 17.24
N GLY A 57 6.12 4.57 17.51
CA GLY A 57 6.77 3.58 18.38
C GLY A 57 7.81 2.73 17.65
N LYS A 58 7.41 2.07 16.56
CA LYS A 58 8.34 1.29 15.73
C LYS A 58 7.80 1.13 14.30
N ALA A 59 8.70 1.21 13.32
CA ALA A 59 8.44 0.82 11.94
C ALA A 59 9.15 -0.49 11.61
N ILE A 60 8.52 -1.37 10.85
CA ILE A 60 9.12 -2.61 10.32
C ILE A 60 9.03 -2.59 8.79
N ALA A 61 10.19 -2.61 8.13
CA ALA A 61 10.28 -2.55 6.67
C ALA A 61 11.50 -3.32 6.16
N TYR A 62 11.58 -3.59 4.85
CA TYR A 62 12.69 -4.38 4.31
C TYR A 62 14.00 -3.63 4.10
N ASP A 63 13.98 -2.30 4.13
CA ASP A 63 15.17 -1.47 4.02
C ASP A 63 14.85 -0.05 4.52
N ASN A 64 15.88 0.72 4.89
CA ASN A 64 15.76 2.10 5.35
C ASN A 64 16.73 2.99 4.55
N ARG A 65 16.20 3.91 3.74
CA ARG A 65 16.97 4.79 2.84
C ARG A 65 16.79 6.28 3.14
N GLN A 66 15.90 6.61 4.07
CA GLN A 66 15.71 7.96 4.58
C GLN A 66 16.69 8.25 5.73
N LYS A 67 16.85 9.53 6.09
CA LYS A 67 17.79 9.98 7.14
C LYS A 67 17.13 10.79 8.28
N GLU A 68 15.85 11.12 8.16
CA GLU A 68 15.12 11.97 9.11
C GLU A 68 14.70 11.22 10.38
N ILE A 69 14.17 10.01 10.23
CA ILE A 69 13.69 9.18 11.34
C ILE A 69 14.86 8.35 11.88
N PRO A 70 15.14 8.39 13.20
CA PRO A 70 16.20 7.62 13.83
C PRO A 70 16.09 6.11 13.53
N ALA A 71 17.23 5.49 13.20
CA ALA A 71 17.28 4.05 12.90
C ALA A 71 16.82 3.18 14.07
N SER A 72 16.93 3.66 15.31
CA SER A 72 16.42 2.97 16.52
C SER A 72 14.89 2.76 16.48
N LEU A 73 14.15 3.60 15.77
CA LEU A 73 12.70 3.47 15.56
C LEU A 73 12.35 2.58 14.35
N ILE A 74 13.33 2.10 13.59
CA ILE A 74 13.12 1.32 12.37
C ILE A 74 13.79 -0.05 12.46
N ARG A 75 12.98 -1.10 12.51
CA ARG A 75 13.44 -2.47 12.34
C ARG A 75 13.56 -2.80 10.86
N SER A 76 14.78 -2.73 10.33
CA SER A 76 15.08 -3.18 8.98
C SER A 76 15.11 -4.72 8.91
N LEU A 77 14.32 -5.28 8.00
CA LEU A 77 14.34 -6.69 7.61
C LEU A 77 15.24 -6.90 6.39
N ARG A 78 16.24 -6.03 6.16
CA ARG A 78 17.18 -6.19 5.04
C ARG A 78 17.80 -7.57 5.06
N TRP A 79 18.26 -8.03 6.21
CA TRP A 79 18.77 -9.38 6.42
C TRP A 79 17.68 -10.25 7.04
N HIS A 80 17.20 -11.22 6.28
CA HIS A 80 16.05 -12.04 6.67
C HIS A 80 16.18 -13.48 6.13
N PRO A 81 15.69 -14.50 6.86
CA PRO A 81 15.86 -15.91 6.49
C PRO A 81 15.15 -16.29 5.19
N VAL A 82 14.09 -15.57 4.81
CA VAL A 82 13.37 -15.82 3.54
C VAL A 82 14.30 -15.66 2.32
N ARG A 83 15.45 -14.97 2.42
CA ARG A 83 16.44 -14.91 1.33
C ARG A 83 16.95 -16.30 0.90
N LEU A 84 16.95 -17.29 1.79
CA LEU A 84 17.37 -18.66 1.47
C LEU A 84 16.49 -19.34 0.41
N ILE A 85 15.27 -18.84 0.21
CA ILE A 85 14.33 -19.34 -0.81
C ILE A 85 14.12 -18.33 -1.96
N SER A 86 15.12 -17.48 -2.22
CA SER A 86 15.06 -16.51 -3.33
C SER A 86 15.09 -17.16 -4.72
N PHE A 87 15.43 -18.44 -4.81
CA PHE A 87 15.36 -19.25 -6.03
C PHE A 87 13.93 -19.60 -6.45
N LEU A 88 12.93 -19.41 -5.57
CA LEU A 88 11.52 -19.61 -5.91
C LEU A 88 10.98 -18.47 -6.77
N ASP A 89 9.96 -18.79 -7.60
CA ASP A 89 9.31 -17.77 -8.42
C ASP A 89 8.75 -16.61 -7.59
N ARG A 90 8.73 -15.42 -8.19
CA ARG A 90 8.33 -14.16 -7.54
C ARG A 90 7.06 -14.24 -6.69
N PRO A 91 5.95 -14.90 -7.11
CA PRO A 91 4.74 -14.99 -6.29
C PRO A 91 4.96 -15.70 -4.94
N TYR A 92 5.80 -16.73 -4.93
CA TYR A 92 6.11 -17.51 -3.73
C TYR A 92 7.11 -16.77 -2.85
N TYR A 93 8.20 -16.26 -3.44
CA TYR A 93 9.22 -15.52 -2.70
C TYR A 93 8.64 -14.24 -2.03
N TYR A 94 7.88 -13.43 -2.77
CA TYR A 94 7.24 -12.25 -2.21
C TYR A 94 6.11 -12.58 -1.23
N GLY A 95 5.37 -13.67 -1.47
CA GLY A 95 4.40 -14.17 -0.51
C GLY A 95 5.04 -14.57 0.83
N ALA A 96 6.18 -15.28 0.78
CA ALA A 96 6.97 -15.64 1.95
C ALA A 96 7.47 -14.40 2.70
N LYS A 97 8.02 -13.42 1.98
CA LYS A 97 8.49 -12.17 2.57
C LYS A 97 7.36 -11.38 3.25
N LYS A 98 6.19 -11.25 2.62
CA LYS A 98 5.03 -10.59 3.23
C LYS A 98 4.58 -11.30 4.51
N LYS A 99 4.57 -12.63 4.51
CA LYS A 99 4.24 -13.43 5.71
C LYS A 99 5.29 -13.32 6.82
N TYR A 100 6.57 -13.22 6.46
CA TYR A 100 7.64 -13.02 7.43
C TYR A 100 7.54 -11.65 8.11
N LEU A 101 7.29 -10.59 7.33
CA LEU A 101 6.98 -9.26 7.87
C LEU A 101 5.79 -9.32 8.84
N ASP A 102 4.69 -9.90 8.40
CA ASP A 102 3.46 -10.08 9.20
C ASP A 102 3.73 -10.86 10.51
N TRP A 103 4.59 -11.88 10.45
CA TRP A 103 5.00 -12.62 11.63
C TRP A 103 5.76 -11.75 12.63
N ILE A 104 6.75 -10.98 12.16
CA ILE A 104 7.52 -10.07 13.02
C ILE A 104 6.62 -8.99 13.62
N ALA A 105 5.77 -8.35 12.81
CA ALA A 105 4.82 -7.34 13.30
C ALA A 105 3.86 -7.92 14.35
N SER A 106 3.32 -9.12 14.12
CA SER A 106 2.46 -9.79 15.10
C SER A 106 3.15 -10.06 16.44
N ARG A 107 4.47 -10.34 16.41
CA ARG A 107 5.27 -10.53 17.64
C ARG A 107 5.43 -9.24 18.41
N HIS A 108 5.67 -8.12 17.71
CA HIS A 108 5.70 -6.80 18.32
C HIS A 108 4.36 -6.44 18.97
N LEU A 109 3.23 -6.69 18.30
CA LEU A 109 1.90 -6.42 18.87
C LEU A 109 1.62 -7.22 20.15
N THR A 110 2.13 -8.46 20.27
CA THR A 110 1.95 -9.28 21.48
C THR A 110 2.62 -8.64 22.72
N THR A 111 3.57 -7.73 22.54
CA THR A 111 4.26 -7.10 23.69
C THR A 111 3.37 -6.13 24.48
N GLY A 112 2.19 -5.75 23.96
CA GLY A 112 1.28 -4.83 24.62
C GLY A 112 1.72 -3.36 24.61
N ARG A 113 2.82 -3.03 23.92
CA ARG A 113 3.42 -1.67 23.91
C ARG A 113 2.77 -0.70 22.92
N TYR A 114 1.91 -1.18 22.04
CA TYR A 114 1.39 -0.41 20.91
C TYR A 114 -0.12 -0.25 21.05
N ASP A 115 -0.60 0.97 20.83
CA ASP A 115 -2.03 1.33 20.90
C ASP A 115 -2.63 1.67 19.54
N LEU A 116 -1.82 1.60 18.47
CA LEU A 116 -2.29 1.65 17.08
C LEU A 116 -1.41 0.75 16.20
N PHE A 117 -2.04 0.05 15.27
CA PHE A 117 -1.35 -0.71 14.23
C PHE A 117 -1.68 -0.16 12.84
N HIS A 118 -0.66 0.13 12.03
CA HIS A 118 -0.84 0.60 10.66
C HIS A 118 -0.03 -0.26 9.69
N SER A 119 -0.67 -0.82 8.67
CA SER A 119 0.00 -1.64 7.67
C SER A 119 -0.66 -1.54 6.29
N TRP A 120 -0.12 -2.26 5.30
CA TRP A 120 -0.65 -2.33 3.95
C TRP A 120 -1.38 -3.62 3.67
N SER A 121 -2.33 -3.57 2.73
CA SER A 121 -3.03 -4.77 2.28
C SER A 121 -2.08 -5.82 1.70
N GLY A 122 -2.24 -7.06 2.14
CA GLY A 122 -1.44 -8.24 1.85
C GLY A 122 -0.37 -8.54 2.88
N ASP A 123 -0.07 -7.61 3.79
CA ASP A 123 1.11 -7.65 4.64
C ASP A 123 0.79 -7.99 6.10
N CYS A 124 -0.49 -8.10 6.48
CA CYS A 124 -0.87 -7.93 7.90
C CYS A 124 -1.95 -8.85 8.47
N LEU A 125 -2.44 -9.88 7.75
CA LEU A 125 -3.52 -10.74 8.28
C LEU A 125 -3.25 -11.29 9.70
N ARG A 126 -2.04 -11.79 9.98
CA ARG A 126 -1.70 -12.33 11.30
C ARG A 126 -1.65 -11.22 12.34
N SER A 127 -1.07 -10.09 11.98
CA SER A 127 -0.96 -8.90 12.84
C SER A 127 -2.34 -8.33 13.19
N LEU A 128 -3.26 -8.24 12.23
CA LEU A 128 -4.65 -7.82 12.46
C LEU A 128 -5.39 -8.77 13.42
N LYS A 129 -5.18 -10.09 13.30
CA LYS A 129 -5.74 -11.05 14.27
C LYS A 129 -5.18 -10.88 15.68
N VAL A 130 -3.92 -10.46 15.82
CA VAL A 130 -3.34 -10.12 17.13
C VAL A 130 -3.94 -8.80 17.62
N ALA A 131 -3.92 -7.75 16.80
CA ALA A 131 -4.47 -6.44 17.14
C ALA A 131 -5.92 -6.55 17.66
N LYS A 132 -6.78 -7.26 16.92
CA LYS A 132 -8.18 -7.48 17.31
C LYS A 132 -8.35 -8.23 18.63
N ARG A 133 -7.51 -9.23 18.91
CA ARG A 133 -7.55 -9.96 20.20
C ARG A 133 -7.10 -9.12 21.39
N HIS A 134 -6.23 -8.14 21.15
CA HIS A 134 -5.72 -7.23 22.19
C HIS A 134 -6.46 -5.88 22.22
N GLY A 135 -7.53 -5.72 21.43
CA GLY A 135 -8.27 -4.45 21.35
C GLY A 135 -7.44 -3.28 20.79
N ILE A 136 -6.40 -3.55 20.00
CA ILE A 136 -5.56 -2.52 19.38
C ILE A 136 -6.21 -2.10 18.05
N PRO A 137 -6.62 -0.82 17.89
CA PRO A 137 -7.14 -0.30 16.64
C PRO A 137 -6.15 -0.45 15.48
N SER A 138 -6.68 -0.62 14.28
CA SER A 138 -5.88 -0.93 13.10
C SER A 138 -6.29 -0.16 11.83
N VAL A 139 -5.29 0.37 11.14
CA VAL A 139 -5.43 1.04 9.83
C VAL A 139 -4.75 0.20 8.77
N VAL A 140 -5.42 -0.03 7.64
CA VAL A 140 -4.85 -0.75 6.49
C VAL A 140 -4.89 0.12 5.24
N GLU A 141 -3.71 0.40 4.68
CA GLU A 141 -3.58 1.09 3.39
C GLU A 141 -3.93 0.19 2.22
N ILE A 142 -4.78 0.71 1.34
CA ILE A 142 -5.24 0.05 0.12
C ILE A 142 -4.60 0.74 -1.10
N PRO A 143 -3.51 0.17 -1.67
CA PRO A 143 -2.79 0.77 -2.79
C PRO A 143 -3.53 0.68 -4.13
N THR A 144 -4.66 -0.02 -4.18
CA THR A 144 -5.39 -0.37 -5.41
C THR A 144 -6.90 -0.35 -5.18
N TRP A 145 -7.66 -1.15 -5.92
CA TRP A 145 -9.07 -1.39 -5.68
C TRP A 145 -9.29 -2.63 -4.82
N HIS A 146 -10.54 -2.84 -4.42
CA HIS A 146 -10.98 -4.06 -3.76
C HIS A 146 -10.58 -5.27 -4.61
N ARG A 147 -9.84 -6.21 -4.01
CA ARG A 147 -9.28 -7.37 -4.73
C ARG A 147 -10.29 -8.46 -5.03
N ASP A 148 -11.46 -8.39 -4.40
CA ASP A 148 -12.61 -9.14 -4.85
C ASP A 148 -13.19 -8.35 -6.02
N GLY A 149 -12.79 -8.67 -7.25
CA GLY A 149 -13.08 -7.87 -8.44
C GLY A 149 -13.79 -8.69 -9.51
N GLY A 150 -14.98 -9.23 -9.19
CA GLY A 150 -16.11 -9.50 -10.11
C GLY A 150 -15.92 -10.43 -11.33
N LYS A 151 -14.70 -10.71 -11.77
CA LYS A 151 -14.42 -11.84 -12.63
C LYS A 151 -14.20 -13.00 -11.67
N GLU A 152 -15.25 -13.78 -11.42
CA GLU A 152 -15.07 -15.20 -11.65
C GLU A 152 -14.32 -15.27 -12.98
N LYS A 153 -13.01 -15.49 -12.94
CA LYS A 153 -12.42 -16.17 -14.08
C LYS A 153 -13.29 -17.40 -14.17
N VAL A 154 -14.15 -17.47 -15.21
CA VAL A 154 -14.81 -18.70 -15.65
C VAL A 154 -13.79 -19.75 -15.34
N ARG A 155 -14.12 -20.53 -14.30
CA ARG A 155 -13.23 -21.53 -13.76
C ARG A 155 -13.14 -22.47 -14.94
N ARG A 156 -12.14 -22.29 -15.83
CA ARG A 156 -11.76 -23.31 -16.79
C ARG A 156 -11.79 -24.55 -15.94
N PRO A 157 -12.62 -25.56 -16.27
CA PRO A 157 -12.56 -26.81 -15.55
C PRO A 157 -11.09 -27.17 -15.60
N LYS A 158 -10.39 -27.00 -14.46
CA LYS A 158 -9.23 -27.80 -14.24
C LYS A 158 -9.89 -29.15 -14.18
N ILE A 159 -9.86 -29.85 -15.31
CA ILE A 159 -10.04 -31.29 -15.38
C ILE A 159 -9.41 -31.77 -14.09
N ALA A 160 -10.24 -32.33 -13.22
CA ALA A 160 -9.84 -32.78 -11.92
C ALA A 160 -8.79 -33.85 -12.18
N ALA A 161 -7.52 -33.42 -12.28
CA ALA A 161 -6.40 -34.31 -12.16
C ALA A 161 -6.61 -34.99 -10.81
N PRO A 162 -6.57 -36.34 -10.75
CA PRO A 162 -6.85 -37.08 -9.54
C PRO A 162 -6.11 -36.43 -8.37
N THR A 163 -6.78 -36.31 -7.24
CA THR A 163 -6.18 -35.94 -5.95
C THR A 163 -5.21 -37.04 -5.52
N GLU A 164 -4.13 -37.19 -6.25
CA GLU A 164 -3.04 -38.11 -6.00
C GLU A 164 -1.78 -37.29 -5.70
N ASN A 165 -1.31 -37.42 -4.46
CA ASN A 165 0.02 -37.06 -4.00
C ASN A 165 0.57 -35.69 -4.42
N ILE A 166 -0.08 -34.59 -4.00
CA ILE A 166 0.61 -33.30 -3.94
C ILE A 166 1.74 -33.41 -2.92
N SER A 167 2.98 -33.52 -3.42
CA SER A 167 4.20 -33.53 -2.62
C SER A 167 4.16 -32.48 -1.51
N SER A 168 4.65 -32.84 -0.33
CA SER A 168 4.76 -31.95 0.83
C SER A 168 5.44 -30.62 0.49
N PHE A 169 6.40 -30.65 -0.44
CA PHE A 169 7.05 -29.45 -0.98
C PHE A 169 6.08 -28.55 -1.75
N GLN A 170 5.24 -29.11 -2.63
CA GLN A 170 4.28 -28.34 -3.41
C GLN A 170 3.16 -27.78 -2.53
N ARG A 171 2.72 -28.52 -1.50
CA ARG A 171 1.79 -28.00 -0.48
C ARG A 171 2.40 -26.84 0.29
N TRP A 172 3.65 -26.97 0.72
CA TRP A 172 4.38 -25.89 1.39
C TRP A 172 4.55 -24.66 0.48
N LYS A 173 4.98 -24.84 -0.77
CA LYS A 173 5.12 -23.77 -1.76
C LYS A 173 3.78 -23.06 -1.99
N ASN A 174 2.68 -23.80 -2.16
CA ASN A 174 1.34 -23.23 -2.30
C ASN A 174 0.88 -22.44 -1.07
N ARG A 175 1.32 -22.80 0.14
CA ARG A 175 1.06 -22.01 1.34
C ARG A 175 1.76 -20.66 1.30
N LEU A 176 2.78 -20.41 0.49
CA LEU A 176 3.42 -19.09 0.40
C LEU A 176 2.59 -18.08 -0.40
N LEU A 177 1.73 -18.56 -1.30
CA LEU A 177 0.89 -17.70 -2.14
C LEU A 177 -0.10 -16.87 -1.30
N LEU A 178 -0.24 -15.60 -1.68
CA LEU A 178 -1.25 -14.72 -1.10
C LEU A 178 -2.57 -14.91 -1.84
N GLN A 179 -3.46 -15.66 -1.19
CA GLN A 179 -4.78 -15.94 -1.72
C GLN A 179 -5.70 -14.72 -1.57
N ARG A 180 -6.65 -14.57 -2.50
CA ARG A 180 -7.68 -13.53 -2.47
C ARG A 180 -8.43 -13.47 -1.14
N LYS A 181 -8.75 -14.64 -0.57
CA LYS A 181 -9.37 -14.77 0.75
C LYS A 181 -8.60 -14.02 1.84
N ARG A 182 -7.27 -14.07 1.84
CA ARG A 182 -6.44 -13.34 2.82
C ARG A 182 -6.72 -11.84 2.81
N PHE A 183 -6.79 -11.22 1.64
CA PHE A 183 -7.04 -9.79 1.52
C PHE A 183 -8.43 -9.42 2.03
N ILE A 184 -9.44 -10.23 1.69
CA ILE A 184 -10.82 -10.00 2.15
C ILE A 184 -10.89 -10.10 3.69
N GLU A 185 -10.21 -11.08 4.28
CA GLU A 185 -10.13 -11.19 5.75
C GLU A 185 -9.38 -10.02 6.38
N GLU A 186 -8.29 -9.52 5.76
CA GLU A 186 -7.61 -8.31 6.22
C GLU A 186 -8.56 -7.10 6.20
N TYR A 187 -9.35 -6.92 5.14
CA TYR A 187 -10.32 -5.83 5.05
C TYR A 187 -11.38 -5.92 6.14
N LYS A 188 -11.87 -7.13 6.44
CA LYS A 188 -12.86 -7.35 7.50
C LYS A 188 -12.29 -7.07 8.89
N LEU A 189 -11.06 -7.48 9.14
CA LEU A 189 -10.41 -7.35 10.45
C LEU A 189 -9.93 -5.95 10.78
N ALA A 190 -9.50 -5.18 9.78
CA ALA A 190 -9.06 -3.79 9.97
C ALA A 190 -10.19 -2.93 10.56
N ASP A 191 -9.86 -1.92 11.36
CA ASP A 191 -10.86 -0.97 11.87
C ASP A 191 -11.10 0.15 10.85
N LEU A 192 -10.03 0.58 10.17
CA LEU A 192 -10.07 1.59 9.11
C LEU A 192 -9.31 1.15 7.87
N LEU A 193 -9.86 1.44 6.70
CA LEU A 193 -9.25 1.21 5.39
C LEU A 193 -8.93 2.55 4.75
N LEU A 194 -7.63 2.84 4.62
CA LEU A 194 -7.16 4.04 3.95
C LEU A 194 -7.13 3.78 2.44
N VAL A 195 -8.00 4.46 1.71
CA VAL A 195 -8.18 4.32 0.26
C VAL A 195 -7.73 5.57 -0.48
N LEU A 196 -7.07 5.38 -1.62
CA LEU A 196 -6.37 6.47 -2.34
C LEU A 196 -7.24 7.25 -3.34
N SER A 197 -8.49 6.85 -3.54
CA SER A 197 -9.41 7.50 -4.48
C SER A 197 -10.85 7.17 -4.15
N GLN A 198 -11.77 8.07 -4.50
CA GLN A 198 -13.21 7.80 -4.46
C GLN A 198 -13.57 6.55 -5.26
N LYS A 199 -12.91 6.34 -6.41
CA LYS A 199 -13.10 5.15 -7.25
C LYS A 199 -12.71 3.87 -6.51
N ALA A 200 -11.59 3.88 -5.76
CA ALA A 200 -11.22 2.75 -4.91
C ALA A 200 -12.24 2.55 -3.79
N ALA A 201 -12.65 3.60 -3.09
CA ALA A 201 -13.68 3.54 -2.03
C ALA A 201 -14.99 2.90 -2.53
N ASN A 202 -15.45 3.31 -3.71
CA ASN A 202 -16.64 2.73 -4.35
C ASN A 202 -16.53 1.22 -4.56
N THR A 203 -15.34 0.68 -4.87
CA THR A 203 -15.16 -0.77 -5.01
C THR A 203 -15.33 -1.54 -3.71
N PHE A 204 -15.16 -0.90 -2.55
CA PHE A 204 -15.44 -1.49 -1.24
C PHE A 204 -16.93 -1.34 -0.88
N ARG A 205 -17.53 -0.18 -1.14
CA ARG A 205 -18.97 0.07 -0.91
C ARG A 205 -19.87 -0.91 -1.63
N VAL A 206 -19.60 -1.15 -2.92
CA VAL A 206 -20.33 -2.14 -3.75
C VAL A 206 -20.23 -3.56 -3.15
N ARG A 207 -19.27 -3.80 -2.25
CA ARG A 207 -19.08 -5.08 -1.55
C ARG A 207 -19.57 -5.07 -0.12
N GLY A 208 -20.38 -4.08 0.25
CA GLY A 208 -21.02 -4.00 1.55
C GLY A 208 -20.10 -3.56 2.68
N PHE A 209 -18.93 -2.97 2.38
CA PHE A 209 -18.13 -2.34 3.42
C PHE A 209 -18.76 -0.99 3.83
N PRO A 210 -18.92 -0.74 5.13
CA PRO A 210 -19.57 0.47 5.62
C PRO A 210 -18.70 1.71 5.41
N GLU A 211 -19.32 2.89 5.33
CA GLU A 211 -18.63 4.14 4.95
C GLU A 211 -17.65 4.61 6.03
N GLU A 212 -18.01 4.46 7.30
CA GLU A 212 -17.19 4.81 8.45
C GLU A 212 -15.87 4.02 8.52
N LYS A 213 -15.80 2.88 7.82
CA LYS A 213 -14.58 2.08 7.68
C LYS A 213 -13.66 2.56 6.56
N LEU A 214 -14.14 3.42 5.67
CA LEU A 214 -13.39 3.92 4.52
C LEU A 214 -12.89 5.34 4.81
N PHE A 215 -11.57 5.50 4.87
CA PHE A 215 -10.95 6.81 4.97
C PHE A 215 -10.30 7.18 3.65
N TYR A 216 -10.81 8.23 3.00
CA TYR A 216 -10.26 8.73 1.75
C TYR A 216 -9.07 9.65 2.03
N LEU A 217 -7.89 9.22 1.56
CA LEU A 217 -6.68 10.04 1.58
C LEU A 217 -5.99 9.97 0.21
N PRO A 218 -6.15 10.99 -0.65
CA PRO A 218 -5.44 11.05 -1.92
C PRO A 218 -3.94 11.26 -1.68
N ARG A 219 -3.12 10.84 -2.65
CA ARG A 219 -1.68 11.08 -2.59
C ARG A 219 -1.38 12.56 -2.75
N GLY A 220 -0.45 13.05 -1.94
CA GLY A 220 0.12 14.38 -2.07
C GLY A 220 1.26 14.44 -3.08
N VAL A 221 1.71 15.66 -3.36
CA VAL A 221 2.91 15.96 -4.15
C VAL A 221 3.72 17.01 -3.40
N ASP A 222 5.04 16.97 -3.53
CA ASP A 222 5.93 18.01 -3.02
C ASP A 222 5.76 19.28 -3.87
N VAL A 223 5.01 20.26 -3.34
CA VAL A 223 4.70 21.51 -4.04
C VAL A 223 5.86 22.51 -4.05
N GLU A 224 6.92 22.29 -3.28
CA GLU A 224 8.15 23.08 -3.38
C GLU A 224 8.97 22.62 -4.58
N ARG A 225 9.02 21.29 -4.79
CA ARG A 225 9.72 20.68 -5.91
C ARG A 225 8.94 20.74 -7.22
N PHE A 226 7.65 20.44 -7.19
CA PHE A 226 6.80 20.34 -8.37
C PHE A 226 5.92 21.57 -8.51
N ARG A 227 6.41 22.53 -9.28
CA ARG A 227 5.69 23.76 -9.63
C ARG A 227 5.60 23.91 -11.15
N PRO A 228 4.56 24.56 -11.69
CA PRO A 228 4.51 24.90 -13.10
C PRO A 228 5.78 25.65 -13.51
N GLY A 229 6.53 25.07 -14.45
CA GLY A 229 7.73 25.69 -15.01
C GLY A 229 7.39 26.61 -16.18
N LYS A 230 8.43 27.16 -16.82
CA LYS A 230 8.28 27.86 -18.10
C LYS A 230 7.81 26.87 -19.17
N ARG A 231 6.84 27.28 -19.99
CA ARG A 231 6.37 26.48 -21.12
C ARG A 231 7.51 26.28 -22.13
N PRO A 232 7.86 25.04 -22.52
CA PRO A 232 8.87 24.81 -23.53
C PRO A 232 8.39 25.29 -24.91
N GLN A 233 9.32 25.66 -25.79
CA GLN A 233 8.99 26.05 -27.18
C GLN A 233 8.33 24.89 -27.94
N LYS A 234 8.90 23.69 -27.82
CA LYS A 234 8.39 22.45 -28.42
C LYS A 234 7.46 21.71 -27.47
N PHE A 235 6.33 21.20 -27.98
CA PHE A 235 5.44 20.35 -27.18
C PHE A 235 6.11 19.01 -26.88
N ARG A 236 6.24 18.67 -25.60
CA ARG A 236 6.78 17.37 -25.16
C ARG A 236 5.77 16.65 -24.29
N ALA A 237 5.38 15.46 -24.71
CA ALA A 237 4.63 14.51 -23.89
C ALA A 237 5.63 13.53 -23.26
N VAL A 238 5.41 13.18 -21.99
CA VAL A 238 6.29 12.24 -21.27
C VAL A 238 5.45 11.11 -20.68
N PHE A 239 5.83 9.87 -20.95
CA PHE A 239 5.26 8.69 -20.32
C PHE A 239 6.13 8.24 -19.14
N ALA A 240 5.60 8.38 -17.92
CA ALA A 240 6.27 7.93 -16.71
C ALA A 240 5.65 6.65 -16.14
N GLY A 241 6.27 5.50 -16.39
CA GLY A 241 5.84 4.23 -15.79
C GLY A 241 6.42 2.99 -16.46
N ALA A 242 6.06 1.82 -15.92
CA ALA A 242 6.41 0.55 -16.54
C ALA A 242 5.69 0.38 -17.89
N LEU A 243 6.40 -0.12 -18.89
CA LEU A 243 5.88 -0.44 -20.23
C LEU A 243 5.03 -1.72 -20.19
N ILE A 244 3.84 -1.61 -19.59
CA ILE A 244 2.89 -2.71 -19.45
C ILE A 244 1.51 -2.28 -19.91
N LYS A 245 0.71 -3.22 -20.42
CA LYS A 245 -0.67 -2.97 -20.90
C LYS A 245 -1.53 -2.19 -19.90
N ARG A 246 -1.38 -2.52 -18.60
CA ARG A 246 -2.12 -1.87 -17.49
C ARG A 246 -1.79 -0.39 -17.34
N LYS A 247 -0.61 0.06 -17.77
CA LYS A 247 -0.18 1.46 -17.72
C LYS A 247 -0.59 2.25 -18.97
N GLY A 248 -1.16 1.58 -19.98
CA GLY A 248 -1.81 2.26 -21.10
C GLY A 248 -0.86 2.78 -22.18
N ILE A 249 0.42 2.38 -22.19
CA ILE A 249 1.41 2.84 -23.16
C ILE A 249 0.94 2.65 -24.62
N GLN A 250 0.25 1.54 -24.91
CA GLN A 250 -0.31 1.27 -26.23
C GLN A 250 -1.26 2.39 -26.71
N HIS A 251 -2.04 2.98 -25.80
CA HIS A 251 -2.97 4.06 -26.13
C HIS A 251 -2.23 5.38 -26.34
N VAL A 252 -1.15 5.62 -25.58
CA VAL A 252 -0.30 6.80 -25.77
C VAL A 252 0.37 6.76 -27.15
N LEU A 253 0.93 5.61 -27.53
CA LEU A 253 1.58 5.43 -28.83
C LEU A 253 0.58 5.55 -29.99
N GLU A 254 -0.59 4.94 -29.86
CA GLU A 254 -1.66 5.02 -30.86
C GLU A 254 -2.14 6.47 -31.04
N ALA A 255 -2.39 7.19 -29.95
CA ALA A 255 -2.79 8.59 -29.99
C ALA A 255 -1.69 9.47 -30.60
N TRP A 256 -0.43 9.28 -30.19
CA TRP A 256 0.71 10.03 -30.71
C TRP A 256 0.87 9.85 -32.23
N HIS A 257 0.78 8.61 -32.70
CA HIS A 257 0.88 8.28 -34.13
C HIS A 257 -0.24 8.94 -34.94
N ARG A 258 -1.47 8.96 -34.42
CA ARG A 258 -2.62 9.58 -35.10
C ARG A 258 -2.54 11.09 -35.15
N LEU A 259 -2.03 11.73 -34.09
CA LEU A 259 -1.92 13.19 -34.01
C LEU A 259 -0.92 13.77 -35.04
N ARG A 260 0.10 12.99 -35.45
CA ARG A 260 1.10 13.37 -36.47
C ARG A 260 1.63 14.81 -36.30
N LEU A 261 1.96 15.19 -35.07
CA LEU A 261 2.45 16.53 -34.76
C LEU A 261 3.84 16.73 -35.38
N SER A 262 4.02 17.81 -36.14
CA SER A 262 5.24 18.11 -36.89
C SER A 262 6.38 18.67 -36.02
N ASP A 263 6.05 19.32 -34.90
CA ASP A 263 7.03 19.86 -33.94
C ASP A 263 6.70 19.45 -32.50
N ALA A 264 6.75 18.13 -32.25
CA ALA A 264 6.51 17.58 -30.92
C ALA A 264 7.34 16.32 -30.65
N GLU A 265 7.51 16.00 -29.36
CA GLU A 265 8.25 14.81 -28.91
C GLU A 265 7.45 14.00 -27.89
N LEU A 266 7.56 12.68 -27.99
CA LEU A 266 7.10 11.73 -26.98
C LEU A 266 8.32 11.04 -26.36
N TRP A 267 8.49 11.21 -25.05
CA TRP A 267 9.55 10.62 -24.23
C TRP A 267 9.00 9.49 -23.35
#